data_AF-A0A930WJM5-F1
#
_entry.id   AF-A0A930WJM5-F1
#
_cell.length_a   1.000
_cell.length_b   1.000
_cell.length_c   1.000
_cell.angle_alpha   90.00
_cell.angle_beta   90.00
_cell.angle_gamma   90.00
#
_symmetry.space_group_name_H-M   'P 1'
#
loop_
_entity.id
_entity.type
_entity.pdbx_description
1 polymer ?
#
loop_
_entity_poly.entity_id
_entity_poly.type
_entity_poly.pdbx_seq_one_letter_code
_entity_poly.pdbx_strand_id
1 'polypeptide(L)' 'HQDLIQNHRFTEVDFLNGFVARKGKEYGIPTPYCQLITELIHAKEDILKVK' A
#
# COMPACT_ATOMS: atom_id res chain seq x y z
N HIS A 1 -12.86 -7.46 11.92
CA HIS A 1 -11.72 -8.39 12.05
C HIS A 1 -11.80 -9.38 10.90
N GLN A 2 -10.73 -9.50 10.10
CA GLN A 2 -10.43 -10.59 9.14
C GLN A 2 -10.90 -10.54 7.67
N ASP A 3 -10.69 -9.44 6.94
CA ASP A 3 -10.63 -9.52 5.45
C ASP A 3 -9.19 -9.58 4.90
N LEU A 4 -8.20 -9.15 5.69
CA LEU A 4 -6.79 -9.03 5.27
C LEU A 4 -6.01 -10.35 5.23
N ILE A 5 -6.53 -11.42 5.86
CA ILE A 5 -5.75 -12.66 6.08
C ILE A 5 -6.22 -13.80 5.17
N GLN A 6 -7.48 -13.84 4.78
CA GLN A 6 -8.05 -15.04 4.13
C GLN A 6 -7.86 -15.12 2.62
N ASN A 7 -7.65 -13.99 1.93
CA ASN A 7 -7.81 -13.98 0.47
C ASN A 7 -6.54 -14.09 -0.37
N HIS A 8 -5.32 -14.01 0.18
CA HIS A 8 -4.08 -14.15 -0.61
C HIS A 8 -4.08 -13.34 -1.93
N ARG A 9 -4.85 -12.25 -1.98
CA ARG A 9 -4.93 -11.32 -3.11
C ARG A 9 -4.18 -10.08 -2.66
N PHE A 10 -3.23 -9.64 -3.49
CA PHE A 10 -2.47 -8.40 -3.33
C PHE A 10 -3.30 -7.34 -2.61
N THR A 11 -2.77 -6.80 -1.53
CA THR A 11 -3.52 -5.88 -0.71
C THR A 11 -3.91 -4.65 -1.55
N GLU A 12 -5.17 -4.22 -1.50
CA GLU A 12 -5.68 -3.04 -2.25
C GLU A 12 -5.08 -1.70 -1.81
N VAL A 13 -4.02 -1.74 -0.99
CA VAL A 13 -3.27 -0.59 -0.48
C VAL A 13 -2.71 0.27 -1.61
N ASP A 14 -2.30 -0.34 -2.72
CA ASP A 14 -1.83 0.38 -3.91
C ASP A 14 -2.93 1.18 -4.61
N PHE A 15 -4.19 0.73 -4.50
CA PHE A 15 -5.35 1.40 -5.07
C PHE A 15 -5.84 2.56 -4.22
N LEU A 16 -5.63 2.53 -2.90
CA LEU A 16 -6.04 3.59 -1.99
C LEU A 16 -4.85 4.50 -1.62
N ASN A 17 -3.92 3.98 -0.80
CA ASN A 17 -2.75 4.73 -0.33
C ASN A 17 -1.75 4.98 -1.47
N GLY A 18 -1.54 3.99 -2.34
CA GLY A 18 -0.72 4.16 -3.54
C GLY A 18 -1.31 5.13 -4.55
N PHE A 19 -2.65 5.25 -4.65
CA PHE A 19 -3.29 6.26 -5.49
C PHE A 19 -3.13 7.67 -4.91
N VAL A 20 -3.39 7.84 -3.60
CA VAL A 20 -3.21 9.12 -2.91
C VAL A 20 -1.75 9.56 -2.95
N ALA A 21 -0.80 8.64 -2.77
CA ALA A 21 0.63 8.95 -2.88
C ALA A 21 1.04 9.39 -4.29
N ARG A 22 0.52 8.71 -5.33
CA ARG A 22 0.73 9.10 -6.73
C ARG A 22 0.15 10.47 -7.05
N LYS A 23 -1.08 10.75 -6.61
CA LYS A 23 -1.72 12.05 -6.80
C LYS A 23 -1.06 13.15 -5.98
N GLY A 24 -0.59 12.86 -4.76
CA GLY A 24 0.21 13.77 -3.96
C GLY A 24 1.47 14.20 -4.72
N LYS A 25 2.20 13.25 -5.32
CA LYS A 25 3.36 13.54 -6.16
C LYS A 25 3.03 14.36 -7.41
N GLU A 26 1.89 14.08 -8.06
CA GLU A 26 1.41 14.84 -9.24
C GLU A 26 1.06 16.29 -8.91
N TYR A 27 0.44 16.53 -7.75
CA TYR A 27 0.01 17.86 -7.33
C TYR A 27 1.01 18.60 -6.41
N GLY A 28 2.18 18.02 -6.15
CA GLY A 28 3.17 18.60 -5.22
C GLY A 28 2.71 18.62 -3.76
N ILE A 29 1.74 17.78 -3.39
CA ILE A 29 1.22 17.65 -2.03
C ILE A 29 1.98 16.51 -1.33
N PRO A 30 2.70 16.78 -0.23
CA PRO A 30 3.40 15.73 0.50
C PRO A 30 2.40 14.79 1.18
N THR A 31 2.49 13.50 0.85
CA THR A 31 1.67 12.42 1.43
C THR A 31 2.53 11.39 2.18
N PRO A 32 3.31 11.81 3.19
CA PRO A 32 4.35 10.97 3.80
C PRO A 32 3.79 9.69 4.47
N TYR A 33 2.61 9.78 5.08
CA TYR A 33 1.97 8.64 5.73
C TYR A 33 1.42 7.61 4.73
N CYS A 34 0.77 8.05 3.65
CA CYS A 34 0.30 7.15 2.60
C CYS A 34 1.47 6.43 1.93
N GLN A 35 2.59 7.13 1.74
CA GLN A 35 3.81 6.58 1.17
C GLN A 35 4.45 5.54 2.10
N LEU A 36 4.64 5.89 3.38
CA LEU A 36 5.18 4.98 4.39
C LEU A 36 4.33 3.70 4.55
N ILE A 37 3.00 3.84 4.63
CA ILE A 37 2.10 2.68 4.76
C ILE A 37 2.19 1.77 3.53
N THR A 38 2.30 2.34 2.33
CA THR A 38 2.47 1.57 1.09
C THR A 38 3.79 0.79 1.12
N GLU A 39 4.89 1.44 1.48
CA GLU A 39 6.22 0.82 1.59
C GLU A 39 6.28 -0.30 2.64
N LEU A 40 5.65 -0.10 3.81
CA LEU A 40 5.59 -1.12 4.86
C LEU A 40 4.80 -2.36 4.42
N ILE A 41 3.77 -2.17 3.60
CA ILE A 41 2.92 -3.25 3.12
C ILE A 41 3.62 -4.03 2.01
N HIS A 42 4.27 -3.35 1.06
CA HIS A 42 5.13 -4.01 0.07
C HIS A 42 6.26 -4.80 0.74
N ALA A 43 6.93 -4.22 1.75
CA ALA A 43 7.97 -4.93 2.50
C ALA A 43 7.43 -6.19 3.20
N LYS A 44 6.19 -6.14 3.71
CA LYS A 44 5.54 -7.30 4.33
C LYS A 44 5.14 -8.36 3.29
N GLU A 45 4.64 -7.96 2.13
CA GLU A 45 4.31 -8.87 1.02
C GLU A 45 5.56 -9.61 0.51
N ASP A 46 6.69 -8.89 0.39
CA ASP A 46 8.00 -9.45 0.03
C ASP A 46 8.49 -10.47 1.06
N ILE A 47 8.40 -10.16 2.36
CA ILE A 47 8.78 -11.08 3.45
C ILE A 47 7.93 -12.36 3.41
N LEU A 48 6.64 -12.22 3.12
CA LEU A 48 5.70 -13.34 3.04
C LEU A 48 5.80 -14.13 1.72
N LYS A 49 6.65 -13.71 0.77
CA LYS A 49 6.82 -14.30 -0.57
C LYS A 49 5.49 -14.48 -1.31
N VAL A 50 4.53 -13.58 -1.08
CA VAL A 50 3.27 -13.58 -1.81
C VAL A 50 3.58 -13.08 -3.22
N LYS A 51 3.59 -14.00 -4.19
CA LYS A 51 3.81 -13.73 -5.62
C LYS A 51 2.52 -13.91 -6.41
#